data_AF-A0A9D1EEK2-F1
#
_entry.id   AF-A0A9D1EEK2-F1
#
_cell.length_a   1.000
_cell.length_b   1.000
_cell.length_c   1.000
_cell.angle_alpha   90.00
_cell.angle_beta   90.00
_cell.angle_gamma   90.00
#
_symmetry.space_group_name_H-M   'P 1'
#
loop_
_entity.id
_entity.type
_entity.pdbx_description
1 polymer ?
#
loop_
_entity_poly.entity_id
_entity_poly.type
_entity_poly.pdbx_seq_one_letter_code
_entity_poly.pdbx_strand_id
1 'polypeptide(L)' 'MPTRNDGKTNVVDNLRHSEYYNLQDRFDDLYQRSSNGKKFQNLMDDILSRENILLAYRNIIGYRCFLLKWENVL' A
#
# COMPACT_ATOMS: atom_id res chain seq x y z
N MET A 1 22.50 -4.14 10.58
CA MET A 1 22.26 -4.27 9.12
C MET A 1 21.43 -5.52 8.89
N PRO A 2 20.16 -5.42 8.49
CA PRO A 2 19.40 -6.61 8.19
C PRO A 2 19.71 -7.06 6.75
N THR A 3 20.12 -8.32 6.66
CA THR A 3 20.31 -9.09 5.44
C THR A 3 19.12 -10.02 5.22
N ARG A 4 18.97 -10.44 3.97
CA ARG A 4 18.08 -11.47 3.41
C ARG A 4 16.76 -10.98 2.79
N ASN A 5 16.81 -10.99 1.45
CA ASN A 5 15.69 -11.01 0.54
C ASN A 5 15.10 -12.43 0.51
N ASP A 6 13.97 -12.62 1.16
CA ASP A 6 13.13 -13.81 0.97
C ASP A 6 11.73 -13.31 0.69
N GLY A 7 11.40 -13.08 -0.59
CA GLY A 7 10.02 -12.95 -1.10
C GLY A 7 9.10 -11.91 -0.46
N LYS A 8 9.59 -11.11 0.50
CA LYS A 8 8.84 -10.12 1.26
C LYS A 8 8.91 -8.83 0.48
N THR A 9 7.77 -8.43 -0.08
CA THR A 9 7.49 -7.01 -0.32
C THR A 9 7.83 -6.28 0.96
N ASN A 10 8.75 -5.32 0.88
CA ASN A 10 9.23 -4.62 2.05
C ASN A 10 8.03 -3.97 2.73
N VAL A 11 7.70 -4.42 3.94
CA VAL A 11 6.59 -3.88 4.73
C VAL A 11 6.73 -2.36 4.87
N VAL A 12 7.98 -1.87 4.90
CA VAL A 12 8.34 -0.45 4.95
C VAL A 12 8.04 0.27 3.62
N ASP A 13 8.21 -0.38 2.47
CA ASP A 13 7.85 0.20 1.17
C ASP A 13 6.32 0.31 1.04
N ASN A 14 5.58 -0.72 1.48
CA ASN A 14 4.10 -0.69 1.47
C ASN A 14 3.53 0.40 2.38
N LEU A 15 4.13 0.62 3.56
CA LEU A 15 3.73 1.67 4.49
C LEU A 15 3.93 3.08 3.90
N ARG A 16 5.05 3.31 3.20
CA ARG A 16 5.30 4.57 2.51
C ARG A 16 4.32 4.82 1.35
N HIS A 17 3.85 3.75 0.71
CA HIS A 17 2.91 3.86 -0.39
C HIS A 17 1.49 4.20 0.10
N SER A 18 1.05 3.68 1.26
CA SER A 18 -0.25 4.03 1.85
C SER A 18 -0.29 5.49 2.31
N GLU A 19 0.81 6.01 2.85
CA GLU A 19 0.95 7.43 3.19
C GLU A 19 0.85 8.32 1.94
N TYR A 20 1.55 7.96 0.85
CA TYR A 20 1.55 8.73 -0.39
C TYR A 20 0.16 8.90 -1.04
N TYR A 21 -0.74 7.93 -0.83
CA TYR A 21 -2.11 7.96 -1.35
C TYR A 21 -3.16 8.27 -0.28
N ASN A 22 -2.78 8.71 0.93
CA ASN A 22 -3.67 8.95 2.07
C ASN A 22 -4.63 7.77 2.37
N LEU A 23 -4.20 6.55 2.11
CA LEU A 23 -4.98 5.33 2.33
C LEU A 23 -4.79 4.75 3.73
N GLN A 24 -3.80 5.24 4.48
CA GLN A 24 -3.48 4.75 5.81
C GLN A 24 -4.65 4.88 6.78
N ASP A 25 -5.18 6.09 6.96
CA ASP A 25 -6.33 6.35 7.84
C ASP A 25 -7.58 5.56 7.42
N ARG A 26 -7.77 5.39 6.10
CA ARG A 26 -8.87 4.59 5.54
C ARG A 26 -8.74 3.11 5.91
N PHE A 27 -7.54 2.53 5.78
CA PHE A 27 -7.30 1.14 6.15
C PHE A 27 -7.35 0.94 7.67
N ASP A 28 -6.88 1.90 8.46
CA ASP A 28 -6.94 1.84 9.92
C ASP A 28 -8.39 1.91 10.43
N ASP A 29 -9.24 2.78 9.87
CA ASP A 29 -10.68 2.81 10.19
C ASP A 29 -11.35 1.48 9.81
N LEU A 30 -11.06 0.94 8.62
CA LEU A 30 -11.58 -0.36 8.20
C LEU A 30 -11.12 -1.48 9.13
N TYR A 31 -9.85 -1.47 9.55
CA TYR A 31 -9.31 -2.45 10.47
C TYR A 31 -9.99 -2.38 11.85
N GLN A 32 -10.14 -1.18 12.41
CA GLN A 32 -10.82 -0.96 13.68
C GLN A 32 -12.28 -1.38 13.62
N ARG A 33 -12.98 -1.10 12.51
CA ARG A 33 -14.38 -1.52 12.31
C ARG A 33 -14.50 -3.03 12.14
N SER A 34 -13.54 -3.67 11.48
CA SER A 34 -13.45 -5.13 11.34
C SER A 34 -13.24 -5.79 12.70
N SER A 35 -12.32 -5.26 13.51
CA SER A 35 -12.06 -5.73 14.88
C SER A 35 -13.30 -5.63 15.78
N ASN A 36 -14.15 -4.63 15.56
CA ASN A 36 -15.44 -4.48 16.23
C ASN A 36 -16.57 -5.34 15.62
N GLY A 37 -16.28 -6.20 14.65
CA GLY A 37 -17.26 -7.11 14.02
C GLY A 37 -18.33 -6.40 13.17
N LYS A 38 -18.08 -5.16 12.74
CA LYS A 38 -19.04 -4.41 11.92
C LYS A 38 -19.10 -4.98 10.50
N LYS A 39 -20.30 -5.06 9.92
CA LYS A 39 -20.49 -5.39 8.49
C LYS A 39 -20.22 -4.15 7.64
N PHE A 40 -19.36 -4.30 6.63
CA PHE A 40 -19.07 -3.24 5.67
C PHE A 40 -20.12 -3.24 4.56
N GLN A 41 -20.94 -2.19 4.50
CA GLN A 41 -21.94 -2.03 3.42
C GLN A 41 -21.36 -1.33 2.18
N ASN A 42 -20.37 -0.45 2.35
CA ASN A 42 -19.82 0.38 1.28
C ASN A 42 -18.40 -0.05 0.88
N LEU A 43 -18.02 -1.30 1.16
CA LEU A 43 -16.66 -1.80 0.89
C LEU A 43 -16.31 -1.76 -0.60
N MET A 44 -17.31 -1.94 -1.46
CA MET A 44 -17.08 -1.96 -2.91
C MET A 44 -16.60 -0.60 -3.44
N ASP A 45 -17.15 0.49 -2.91
CA ASP A 45 -16.75 1.85 -3.29
C ASP A 45 -15.31 2.13 -2.85
N ASP A 46 -14.91 1.62 -1.69
CA ASP A 46 -13.54 1.73 -1.19
C ASP A 46 -12.55 0.88 -2.02
N ILE A 47 -12.95 -0.32 -2.45
CA ILE A 47 -12.14 -1.18 -3.32
C ILE A 47 -11.92 -0.54 -4.70
N LEU A 48 -12.97 0.06 -5.27
CA LEU A 48 -12.92 0.72 -6.58
C LEU A 48 -12.39 2.16 -6.54
N SER A 49 -12.02 2.66 -5.36
CA SER A 49 -11.42 3.99 -5.22
C SER A 49 -10.15 4.10 -6.07
N ARG A 50 -9.96 5.29 -6.66
CA ARG A 50 -8.83 5.56 -7.57
C ARG A 50 -7.50 5.34 -6.87
N GLU A 51 -7.42 5.75 -5.62
CA GLU A 51 -6.27 5.62 -4.74
C GLU A 51 -5.90 4.15 -4.56
N ASN A 52 -6.87 3.28 -4.28
CA ASN A 52 -6.64 1.85 -4.08
C ASN A 52 -6.20 1.15 -5.38
N ILE A 53 -6.78 1.55 -6.53
CA ILE A 53 -6.37 1.03 -7.85
C ILE A 53 -4.92 1.41 -8.17
N LEU A 54 -4.51 2.66 -7.92
CA LEU A 54 -3.14 3.14 -8.14
C LEU A 54 -2.14 2.45 -7.20
N LEU A 55 -2.53 2.25 -5.93
CA LEU A 55 -1.73 1.51 -4.96
C LEU A 55 -1.55 0.04 -5.39
N ALA A 56 -2.64 -0.62 -5.80
CA ALA A 56 -2.59 -2.00 -6.31
C ALA A 56 -1.72 -2.11 -7.56
N TYR A 57 -1.86 -1.18 -8.50
CA TYR A 57 -1.02 -1.12 -9.70
C TYR A 57 0.47 -1.01 -9.34
N ARG A 58 0.83 -0.14 -8.39
CA ARG A 58 2.21 0.02 -7.91
C ARG A 58 2.73 -1.24 -7.21
N ASN A 59 1.90 -1.89 -6.41
CA ASN A 59 2.24 -3.10 -5.68
C ASN A 59 2.43 -4.31 -6.61
N ILE A 60 1.64 -4.40 -7.69
CA ILE A 60 1.73 -5.48 -8.69
C ILE A 60 2.91 -5.25 -9.64
N ILE A 61 3.11 -4.02 -10.11
CA ILE A 61 4.06 -3.74 -11.20
C ILE A 61 5.49 -3.48 -10.70
N GLY A 62 5.69 -3.28 -9.40
CA GLY A 62 6.99 -3.55 -8.78
C GLY A 62 8.18 -2.91 -9.49
N TYR A 63 8.14 -1.61 -9.81
CA TYR A 63 9.36 -0.85 -10.19
C TYR A 63 10.31 -0.64 -9.00
N ARG A 64 10.38 -1.62 -8.10
CA ARG A 64 11.29 -1.68 -6.95
C ARG A 64 12.78 -1.63 -7.37
N CYS A 65 13.07 -1.78 -8.67
CA CYS A 65 14.42 -1.68 -9.24
C CYS A 65 14.64 -0.52 -10.22
N PHE A 66 13.60 0.18 -10.70
CA PHE A 66 13.77 1.21 -11.74
C PHE A 66 13.89 2.63 -11.17
N LEU A 67 13.21 2.94 -10.06
CA LEU A 67 13.21 4.30 -9.49
C LEU A 67 14.48 4.66 -8.70
N LEU A 68 15.10 3.69 -8.01
CA LEU A 68 16.36 3.94 -7.27
C LEU A 68 17.54 4.31 -8.20
N LYS A 69 17.44 4.00 -9.51
CA LYS A 69 18.48 4.31 -10.49
C LYS A 69 18.32 5.72 -11.10
N TRP A 70 17.15 6.35 -10.98
CA TRP A 70 16.89 7.68 -11.56
C TRP A 70 17.02 8.84 -10.56
N GLU A 71 16.84 8.61 -9.26
CA GLU A 71 17.08 9.64 -8.22
C GLU A 71 18.56 9.87 -7.87
N ASN A 72 19.49 9.06 -8.41
CA ASN A 72 20.94 9.26 -8.26
C ASN A 72 21.63 9.74 -9.56
N VAL A 73 20.84 10.19 -10.55
CA VAL A 73 21.34 10.70 -11.85
C VAL A 73 20.90 12.16 -12.10
N LEU A 74 20.38 12.84 -11.08
CA LEU A 74 20.23 14.30 -11.04
C LEU A 74 21.01 14.89 -9.88
#